data_AF-A0A950YQ22-F1
#
_entry.id   AF-A0A950YQ22-F1
#
_cell.length_a   1.000
_cell.length_b   1.000
_cell.length_c   1.000
_cell.angle_alpha   90.00
_cell.angle_beta   90.00
_cell.angle_gamma   90.00
#
_symmetry.space_group_name_H-M   'P 1'
#
loop_
_entity.id
_entity.type
_entity.pdbx_description
1 polymer ?
#
loop_
_entity_poly.entity_id
_entity_poly.type
_entity_poly.pdbx_seq_one_letter_code
_entity_poly.pdbx_strand_id
1 'polypeptide(L)'
;MASQWGSNSLAPGASAGWYFVRSNATGFLPVLGVQPLTPSFTGGLWSITGGGYPYWNQLGISTIWSQLTNDLQDLVYFMVVQNNSDNTVEYAFLEADLVGPEGNVTAPGAGLGSNSNYFLYNCSSIVDLSVTINVTQDIVGSDGFGFQLNAYSGSGALDGAQQYVITIDPQGNLYAAVDNWQNGSTQLINDFDPITTLSNATLPAGYSLTIALQNDANANITGAAYSVTDGSGSTVASTTIDLLSLTVAGTTNPVTAADLAPIVAFQLDLVDWANGGSTTLSSGAGEIIYNASSDLTVGNTEPACVDWDYVTVETANSIYSAMPAGPGQMFTQAFATTAPSGTIRKAATVGHKLTPPPGLRGRAR
;
A
#
# COMPACT_ATOMS: atom_id res chain seq x y z
N MET A 1 15.72 -2.15 15.62
CA MET A 1 17.20 -2.26 15.49
C MET A 1 17.68 -3.30 16.49
N ALA A 2 18.32 -4.38 16.04
CA ALA A 2 18.79 -5.44 16.94
C ALA A 2 20.02 -4.97 17.72
N SER A 3 19.87 -4.73 19.03
CA SER A 3 21.00 -4.41 19.90
C SER A 3 21.58 -5.71 20.46
N GLN A 4 22.84 -5.99 20.14
CA GLN A 4 23.61 -7.11 20.68
C GLN A 4 23.80 -6.89 22.20
N TRP A 5 23.15 -7.70 23.04
CA TRP A 5 23.38 -7.71 24.49
C TRP A 5 24.25 -8.91 24.90
N GLY A 6 25.34 -8.60 25.59
CA GLY A 6 26.15 -9.53 26.39
C GLY A 6 27.11 -10.44 25.62
N SER A 7 28.39 -10.42 25.99
CA SER A 7 29.34 -11.49 25.66
C SER A 7 29.12 -12.65 26.62
N ASN A 8 28.41 -13.69 26.18
CA ASN A 8 28.19 -14.91 26.95
C ASN A 8 29.15 -16.00 26.52
N SER A 9 29.56 -16.90 27.42
CA SER A 9 30.37 -18.07 27.08
C SER A 9 29.82 -19.34 27.73
N LEU A 10 29.86 -20.46 27.00
CA LEU A 10 29.44 -21.77 27.47
C LEU A 10 30.54 -22.80 27.20
N ALA A 11 30.96 -23.52 28.23
CA ALA A 11 31.90 -24.65 28.11
C ALA A 11 31.26 -25.82 27.32
N PRO A 12 32.07 -26.76 26.80
CA PRO A 12 31.56 -27.96 26.12
C PRO A 12 30.55 -28.73 26.98
N GLY A 13 29.39 -29.06 26.40
CA GLY A 13 28.31 -29.80 27.06
C GLY A 13 27.52 -29.03 28.12
N ALA A 14 27.84 -27.75 28.36
CA ALA A 14 27.14 -26.92 29.33
C ALA A 14 25.85 -26.31 28.76
N SER A 15 24.93 -25.96 29.66
CA SER A 15 23.73 -25.18 29.35
C SER A 15 23.55 -24.02 30.33
N ALA A 16 22.89 -22.95 29.88
CA ALA A 16 22.53 -21.79 30.69
C ALA A 16 21.11 -21.31 30.34
N GLY A 17 20.35 -20.93 31.37
CA GLY A 17 18.99 -20.39 31.24
C GLY A 17 18.97 -18.87 31.36
N TRP A 18 18.09 -18.22 30.59
CA TRP A 18 17.94 -16.77 30.51
C TRP A 18 16.48 -16.39 30.58
N TYR A 19 16.18 -15.31 31.31
CA TYR A 19 14.86 -14.68 31.33
C TYR A 19 14.92 -13.35 30.59
N PHE A 20 13.93 -13.13 29.72
CA PHE A 20 13.70 -11.85 29.06
C PHE A 20 12.32 -11.35 29.48
N VAL A 21 12.22 -10.07 29.84
CA VAL A 21 10.97 -9.43 30.22
C VAL A 21 10.75 -8.25 29.29
N ARG A 22 9.59 -8.20 28.64
CA ARG A 22 9.21 -7.12 27.72
C ARG A 22 7.76 -6.73 27.98
N SER A 23 7.43 -5.46 27.79
CA SER A 23 6.05 -5.00 27.91
C SER A 23 5.16 -5.67 26.86
N ASN A 24 3.97 -6.07 27.27
CA ASN A 24 2.95 -6.68 26.43
C ASN A 24 2.34 -5.61 25.51
N ALA A 25 2.83 -5.53 24.27
CA ALA A 25 2.36 -4.59 23.25
C ALA A 25 1.68 -5.33 22.08
N THR A 26 0.65 -4.72 21.50
CA THR A 26 -0.11 -5.29 20.37
C THR A 26 0.81 -5.57 19.17
N GLY A 27 0.69 -6.79 18.62
CA GLY A 27 1.44 -7.24 17.44
C GLY A 27 2.92 -7.57 17.69
N PHE A 28 3.37 -7.55 18.95
CA PHE A 28 4.72 -7.94 19.31
C PHE A 28 4.97 -9.44 19.06
N LEU A 29 5.92 -9.74 18.18
CA LEU A 29 6.49 -11.07 17.97
C LEU A 29 8.01 -10.95 18.13
N PRO A 30 8.59 -11.23 19.32
CA PRO A 30 10.03 -11.17 19.45
C PRO A 30 10.63 -12.34 18.71
N VAL A 31 11.52 -12.03 17.77
CA VAL A 31 12.44 -13.02 17.24
C VAL A 31 13.66 -12.99 18.15
N LEU A 32 13.75 -13.99 19.04
CA LEU A 32 14.92 -14.22 19.88
C LEU A 32 15.79 -15.29 19.22
N GLY A 33 16.89 -14.85 18.62
CA GLY A 33 17.93 -15.71 18.07
C GLY A 33 19.13 -15.84 19.02
N VAL A 34 19.84 -16.95 18.93
CA VAL A 34 21.16 -17.13 19.56
C VAL A 34 22.19 -17.25 18.46
N GLN A 35 23.17 -16.35 18.47
CA GLN A 35 24.22 -16.33 17.46
C GLN A 35 25.58 -16.65 18.09
N PRO A 36 26.29 -17.69 17.61
CA PRO A 36 27.66 -17.94 18.03
C PRO A 36 28.59 -16.83 17.51
N LEU A 37 29.45 -16.32 18.39
CA LEU A 37 30.52 -15.35 18.08
C LEU A 37 31.86 -16.04 17.81
N THR A 38 32.03 -17.26 18.32
CA THR A 38 33.15 -18.15 18.00
C THR A 38 32.63 -19.39 17.24
N PRO A 39 33.48 -20.09 16.49
CA PRO A 39 33.08 -21.31 15.80
C PRO A 39 32.42 -22.31 16.76
N SER A 40 31.17 -22.67 16.47
CA SER A 40 30.40 -23.66 17.23
C SER A 40 30.49 -25.07 16.64
N PHE A 41 31.28 -25.25 15.58
CA PHE A 41 31.44 -26.52 14.86
C PHE A 41 32.83 -27.08 15.09
N THR A 42 32.93 -28.33 15.56
CA THR A 42 34.24 -29.01 15.76
C THR A 42 34.46 -30.23 14.87
N GLY A 43 33.46 -30.63 14.08
CA GLY A 43 33.57 -31.74 13.12
C GLY A 43 32.20 -32.14 12.57
N GLY A 44 32.15 -32.75 11.38
CA GLY A 44 30.91 -33.15 10.70
C GLY A 44 30.20 -34.36 11.30
N LEU A 45 30.11 -34.44 12.64
CA LEU A 45 29.54 -35.58 13.35
C LEU A 45 28.21 -35.17 14.01
N TRP A 46 27.21 -36.03 13.84
CA TRP A 46 25.92 -35.96 14.52
C TRP A 46 26.04 -36.54 15.92
N SER A 47 25.45 -35.87 16.92
CA SER A 47 25.38 -36.35 18.30
C SER A 47 23.92 -36.53 18.73
N ILE A 48 23.70 -37.48 19.64
CA ILE A 48 22.38 -37.79 20.23
C ILE A 48 22.53 -37.59 21.74
N THR A 49 21.87 -36.59 22.32
CA THR A 49 21.80 -36.45 23.79
C THR A 49 20.84 -37.47 24.40
N GLY A 50 20.86 -37.58 25.74
CA GLY A 50 19.90 -38.40 26.50
C GLY A 50 18.42 -38.06 26.27
N GLY A 51 18.10 -36.95 25.56
CA GLY A 51 16.75 -36.60 25.12
C GLY A 51 16.33 -37.20 23.76
N GLY A 52 17.22 -37.89 23.05
CA GLY A 52 16.88 -38.68 21.85
C GLY A 52 16.79 -37.92 20.52
N TYR A 53 17.10 -36.61 20.48
CA TYR A 53 17.06 -35.82 19.25
C TYR A 53 18.47 -35.70 18.62
N PRO A 54 18.65 -36.07 17.34
CA PRO A 54 19.91 -35.88 16.65
C PRO A 54 20.13 -34.40 16.36
N TYR A 55 21.29 -33.87 16.74
CA TYR A 55 21.72 -32.52 16.38
C TYR A 55 23.16 -32.55 15.88
N TRP A 56 23.50 -31.61 15.02
CA TRP A 56 24.88 -31.37 14.60
C TRP A 56 25.63 -30.72 15.75
N ASN A 57 26.87 -31.12 16.08
CA ASN A 57 27.68 -30.51 17.15
C ASN A 57 27.73 -28.97 17.02
N GLN A 58 26.81 -28.27 17.68
CA GLN A 58 26.49 -26.85 17.50
C GLN A 58 25.99 -26.24 18.81
N LEU A 59 26.06 -24.91 18.87
CA LEU A 59 25.29 -24.08 19.80
C LEU A 59 23.83 -24.10 19.38
N GLY A 60 22.93 -24.41 20.31
CA GLY A 60 21.51 -24.49 20.02
C GLY A 60 20.63 -24.03 21.18
N ILE A 61 19.34 -23.90 20.89
CA ILE A 61 18.32 -23.59 21.88
C ILE A 61 17.59 -24.89 22.20
N SER A 62 17.66 -25.35 23.45
CA SER A 62 17.05 -26.63 23.86
C SER A 62 15.59 -26.48 24.28
N THR A 63 15.18 -25.30 24.75
CA THR A 63 13.81 -25.02 25.19
C THR A 63 13.53 -23.52 25.13
N ILE A 64 12.34 -23.17 24.63
CA ILE A 64 11.76 -21.82 24.72
C ILE A 64 10.34 -21.97 25.25
N TRP A 65 9.98 -21.20 26.29
CA TRP A 65 8.59 -20.97 26.66
C TRP A 65 8.37 -19.50 27.00
N SER A 66 7.12 -19.06 26.90
CA SER A 66 6.71 -17.69 27.21
C SER A 66 5.43 -17.67 28.03
N GLN A 67 5.29 -16.71 28.93
CA GLN A 67 4.10 -16.51 29.75
C GLN A 67 3.85 -15.02 29.99
N LEU A 68 2.59 -14.59 29.91
CA LEU A 68 2.18 -13.26 30.37
C LEU A 68 2.19 -13.19 31.90
N THR A 69 2.66 -12.08 32.45
CA THR A 69 2.49 -11.78 33.87
C THR A 69 1.00 -11.74 34.24
N ASN A 70 0.69 -11.97 35.52
CA ASN A 70 -0.70 -12.07 35.98
C ASN A 70 -1.52 -10.78 35.76
N ASP A 71 -0.85 -9.63 35.69
CA ASP A 71 -1.44 -8.32 35.40
C ASP A 71 -1.51 -8.01 33.89
N LEU A 72 -1.06 -8.95 33.06
CA LEU A 72 -1.00 -8.86 31.59
C LEU A 72 -0.13 -7.71 31.07
N GLN A 73 0.70 -7.10 31.92
CA GLN A 73 1.53 -5.95 31.54
C GLN A 73 2.81 -6.36 30.81
N ASP A 74 3.37 -7.52 31.15
CA ASP A 74 4.63 -7.99 30.61
C ASP A 74 4.52 -9.43 30.08
N LEU A 75 5.34 -9.71 29.06
CA LEU A 75 5.55 -11.03 28.51
C LEU A 75 6.96 -11.50 28.92
N VAL A 76 7.00 -12.60 29.66
CA VAL A 76 8.23 -13.21 30.17
C VAL A 76 8.60 -14.39 29.28
N TYR A 77 9.81 -14.39 28.74
CA TYR A 77 10.39 -15.49 27.99
C TYR A 77 11.46 -16.17 28.81
N PHE A 78 11.50 -17.50 28.73
CA PHE A 78 12.61 -18.30 29.23
C PHE A 78 13.24 -19.08 28.09
N MET A 79 14.56 -18.97 27.97
CA MET A 79 15.36 -19.66 26.97
C MET A 79 16.49 -20.43 27.64
N VAL A 80 16.71 -21.67 27.22
CA VAL A 80 17.91 -22.44 27.59
C VAL A 80 18.81 -22.58 26.36
N VAL A 81 20.02 -22.04 26.48
CA VAL A 81 21.08 -22.18 25.49
C VAL A 81 21.97 -23.35 25.89
N GLN A 82 22.27 -24.22 24.95
CA GLN A 82 23.14 -25.38 25.17
C GLN A 82 24.29 -25.39 24.17
N ASN A 83 25.50 -25.56 24.68
CA ASN A 83 26.68 -25.78 23.86
C ASN A 83 26.92 -27.28 23.69
N ASN A 84 26.64 -27.79 22.49
CA ASN A 84 26.90 -29.18 22.18
C ASN A 84 28.16 -29.41 21.33
N SER A 85 29.05 -28.43 21.27
CA SER A 85 30.36 -28.54 20.62
C SER A 85 31.44 -28.97 21.61
N ASP A 86 32.61 -29.34 21.09
CA ASP A 86 33.77 -29.73 21.91
C ASP A 86 34.61 -28.52 22.38
N ASN A 87 34.22 -27.31 22.01
CA ASN A 87 34.91 -26.07 22.36
C ASN A 87 34.04 -25.19 23.26
N THR A 88 34.67 -24.29 24.02
CA THR A 88 33.94 -23.17 24.62
C THR A 88 33.41 -22.28 23.51
N VAL A 89 32.11 -21.97 23.54
CA VAL A 89 31.46 -21.09 22.55
C VAL A 89 31.09 -19.78 23.20
N GLU A 90 31.57 -18.67 22.63
CA GLU A 90 31.04 -17.34 22.90
C GLU A 90 29.80 -17.10 22.04
N TYR A 91 28.78 -16.46 22.60
CA TYR A 91 27.53 -16.19 21.89
C TYR A 91 26.88 -14.89 22.34
N ALA A 92 26.01 -14.36 21.49
CA ALA A 92 25.16 -13.22 21.77
C ALA A 92 23.70 -13.54 21.45
N PHE A 93 22.79 -12.80 22.07
CA PHE A 93 21.39 -12.80 21.68
C PHE A 93 21.15 -11.80 20.55
N LEU A 94 20.39 -12.25 19.55
CA LEU A 94 19.82 -11.39 18.53
C LEU A 94 18.35 -11.18 18.89
N GLU A 95 18.02 -9.98 19.32
CA GLU A 95 16.62 -9.57 19.51
C GLU A 95 16.20 -8.72 18.33
N ALA A 96 15.13 -9.11 17.64
CA ALA A 96 14.45 -8.23 16.72
C ALA A 96 13.01 -8.02 17.18
N ASP A 97 12.63 -6.75 17.29
CA ASP A 97 11.23 -6.35 17.36
C ASP A 97 10.68 -6.44 15.94
N LEU A 98 9.86 -7.44 15.66
CA LEU A 98 8.81 -7.24 14.68
C LEU A 98 7.90 -6.20 15.32
N VAL A 99 8.00 -4.96 14.84
CA VAL A 99 6.98 -3.95 15.16
C VAL A 99 5.68 -4.60 14.72
N GLY A 100 4.84 -4.94 15.69
CA GLY A 100 3.46 -5.29 15.40
C GLY A 100 2.85 -4.19 14.55
N PRO A 101 1.85 -4.47 13.69
CA PRO A 101 1.17 -3.38 13.02
C PRO A 101 0.73 -2.40 14.11
N GLU A 102 1.16 -1.14 13.98
CA GLU A 102 0.54 -0.08 14.75
C GLU A 102 -0.98 -0.26 14.60
N GLY A 103 -1.72 -0.13 15.70
CA GLY A 103 -3.17 -0.33 15.66
C GLY A 103 -3.77 0.40 14.46
N ASN A 104 -4.73 -0.23 13.77
CA ASN A 104 -5.26 0.36 12.55
C ASN A 104 -5.80 1.77 12.83
N VAL A 105 -5.60 2.68 11.87
CA VAL A 105 -6.26 3.99 11.91
C VAL A 105 -7.77 3.78 11.94
N THR A 106 -8.49 4.59 12.71
CA THR A 106 -9.96 4.55 12.72
C THR A 106 -10.48 4.88 11.32
N ALA A 107 -11.45 4.13 10.81
CA ALA A 107 -12.05 4.41 9.50
C ALA A 107 -12.57 5.87 9.38
N PRO A 108 -12.59 6.46 8.17
CA PRO A 108 -13.27 7.73 7.92
C PRO A 108 -14.74 7.69 8.38
N GLY A 109 -15.31 8.84 8.70
CA GLY A 109 -16.68 8.92 9.23
C GLY A 109 -17.75 8.33 8.30
N ALA A 110 -17.54 8.36 6.98
CA ALA A 110 -18.42 7.74 6.00
C ALA A 110 -18.22 6.21 5.88
N GLY A 111 -17.10 5.67 6.39
CA GLY A 111 -16.67 4.28 6.22
C GLY A 111 -15.59 4.10 5.16
N LEU A 112 -15.24 2.84 4.89
CA LEU A 112 -14.21 2.44 3.92
C LEU A 112 -14.85 1.70 2.74
N GLY A 113 -15.10 2.39 1.64
CA GLY A 113 -15.64 1.81 0.42
C GLY A 113 -16.07 2.87 -0.58
N SER A 114 -16.29 2.48 -1.83
CA SER A 114 -16.70 3.40 -2.90
C SER A 114 -15.71 4.59 -2.99
N ASN A 115 -16.23 5.81 -3.02
CA ASN A 115 -15.48 7.07 -3.01
C ASN A 115 -15.05 7.54 -1.60
N SER A 116 -14.89 6.63 -0.65
CA SER A 116 -14.46 6.92 0.72
C SER A 116 -13.34 5.97 1.14
N ASN A 117 -12.12 6.50 1.26
CA ASN A 117 -10.95 5.74 1.71
C ASN A 117 -10.09 6.56 2.69
N TYR A 118 -9.00 5.99 3.20
CA TYR A 118 -8.00 6.75 3.96
C TYR A 118 -7.27 7.76 3.08
N PHE A 119 -6.86 8.86 3.70
CA PHE A 119 -5.82 9.72 3.16
C PHE A 119 -4.45 9.12 3.45
N LEU A 120 -3.61 9.04 2.42
CA LEU A 120 -2.17 8.88 2.59
C LEU A 120 -1.53 10.23 2.31
N TYR A 121 -0.78 10.77 3.27
CA TYR A 121 -0.29 12.14 3.19
C TYR A 121 1.02 12.33 3.95
N ASN A 122 1.75 13.39 3.64
CA ASN A 122 2.92 13.81 4.40
C ASN A 122 3.02 15.32 4.59
N CYS A 123 2.04 16.08 4.07
CA CYS A 123 2.01 17.55 4.08
C CYS A 123 3.29 18.23 3.56
N SER A 124 4.04 17.49 2.74
CA SER A 124 5.21 17.90 1.98
C SER A 124 5.02 17.34 0.56
N SER A 125 6.01 17.46 -0.31
CA SER A 125 5.91 16.79 -1.61
C SER A 125 6.02 15.27 -1.48
N ILE A 126 5.07 14.54 -2.07
CA ILE A 126 5.16 13.09 -2.27
C ILE A 126 5.83 12.86 -3.63
N VAL A 127 6.96 12.15 -3.62
CA VAL A 127 7.80 11.92 -4.81
C VAL A 127 7.87 10.42 -5.09
N ASP A 128 7.94 10.07 -6.38
CA ASP A 128 8.00 8.70 -6.89
C ASP A 128 6.83 7.84 -6.42
N LEU A 129 5.64 8.43 -6.31
CA LEU A 129 4.44 7.70 -5.92
C LEU A 129 4.10 6.66 -6.98
N SER A 130 4.03 5.41 -6.57
CA SER A 130 3.49 4.32 -7.37
C SER A 130 2.40 3.59 -6.59
N VAL A 131 1.32 3.28 -7.28
CA VAL A 131 0.21 2.47 -6.79
C VAL A 131 0.10 1.25 -7.68
N THR A 132 0.19 0.07 -7.07
CA THR A 132 0.01 -1.21 -7.73
C THR A 132 -1.25 -1.88 -7.21
N ILE A 133 -2.14 -2.28 -8.10
CA ILE A 133 -3.38 -2.98 -7.79
C ILE A 133 -3.25 -4.42 -8.28
N ASN A 134 -3.13 -5.36 -7.35
CA ASN A 134 -3.11 -6.78 -7.62
C ASN A 134 -4.51 -7.36 -7.52
N VAL A 135 -5.00 -7.95 -8.62
CA VAL A 135 -6.35 -8.51 -8.69
C VAL A 135 -6.32 -9.98 -8.25
N THR A 136 -7.01 -10.31 -7.16
CA THR A 136 -7.06 -11.69 -6.64
C THR A 136 -8.37 -12.40 -6.99
N GLN A 137 -9.40 -11.65 -7.38
CA GLN A 137 -10.66 -12.15 -7.91
C GLN A 137 -11.10 -11.25 -9.07
N ASP A 138 -11.61 -11.86 -10.15
CA ASP A 138 -12.15 -11.15 -11.32
C ASP A 138 -13.04 -9.96 -10.89
N ILE A 139 -12.75 -8.78 -11.44
CA ILE A 139 -13.54 -7.58 -11.21
C ILE A 139 -14.51 -7.41 -12.37
N VAL A 140 -15.81 -7.42 -12.07
CA VAL A 140 -16.89 -7.35 -13.06
C VAL A 140 -17.87 -6.27 -12.64
N GLY A 141 -17.85 -5.14 -13.34
CA GLY A 141 -18.78 -4.02 -13.15
C GLY A 141 -19.98 -4.07 -14.10
N SER A 142 -21.12 -3.57 -13.65
CA SER A 142 -22.35 -3.49 -14.47
C SER A 142 -22.26 -2.51 -15.63
N ASP A 143 -21.44 -1.47 -15.48
CA ASP A 143 -21.32 -0.34 -16.42
C ASP A 143 -19.87 0.16 -16.49
N GLY A 144 -18.90 -0.77 -16.51
CA GLY A 144 -17.48 -0.42 -16.35
C GLY A 144 -17.09 -0.11 -14.90
N PHE A 145 -15.81 0.19 -14.68
CA PHE A 145 -15.28 0.62 -13.38
C PHE A 145 -13.89 1.27 -13.55
N GLY A 146 -13.36 1.89 -12.50
CA GLY A 146 -12.00 2.43 -12.51
C GLY A 146 -11.39 2.54 -11.12
N PHE A 147 -10.06 2.54 -11.10
CA PHE A 147 -9.26 2.91 -9.93
C PHE A 147 -8.81 4.35 -10.12
N GLN A 148 -9.32 5.25 -9.27
CA GLN A 148 -9.04 6.67 -9.33
C GLN A 148 -8.09 7.07 -8.19
N LEU A 149 -6.86 7.45 -8.53
CA LEU A 149 -5.91 8.06 -7.61
C LEU A 149 -6.25 9.54 -7.51
N ASN A 150 -6.98 9.89 -6.45
CA ASN A 150 -7.47 11.23 -6.16
C ASN A 150 -6.45 11.95 -5.28
N ALA A 151 -5.57 12.72 -5.89
CA ALA A 151 -4.49 13.43 -5.21
C ALA A 151 -4.78 14.92 -5.00
N TYR A 152 -4.15 15.47 -3.98
CA TYR A 152 -4.32 16.84 -3.52
C TYR A 152 -2.98 17.53 -3.59
N SER A 153 -2.96 18.74 -4.14
CA SER A 153 -1.80 19.61 -4.04
C SER A 153 -1.79 20.36 -2.72
N GLY A 154 -0.63 20.93 -2.38
CA GLY A 154 -0.48 21.78 -1.21
C GLY A 154 -1.33 23.06 -1.32
N SER A 155 -1.74 23.58 -0.17
CA SER A 155 -2.55 24.81 -0.07
C SER A 155 -1.98 25.97 -0.91
N GLY A 156 -2.84 26.58 -1.72
CA GLY A 156 -2.53 27.70 -2.62
C GLY A 156 -1.93 27.30 -3.98
N ALA A 157 -1.78 26.01 -4.28
CA ALA A 157 -1.32 25.54 -5.59
C ALA A 157 -2.34 25.88 -6.69
N LEU A 158 -1.85 26.18 -7.90
CA LEU A 158 -2.72 26.45 -9.05
C LEU A 158 -3.47 25.19 -9.48
N ASP A 159 -2.78 24.06 -9.60
CA ASP A 159 -3.39 22.74 -9.78
C ASP A 159 -3.75 22.20 -8.39
N GLY A 160 -4.99 22.33 -7.96
CA GLY A 160 -5.41 22.05 -6.58
C GLY A 160 -5.76 20.59 -6.32
N ALA A 161 -6.31 19.89 -7.31
CA ALA A 161 -6.65 18.47 -7.24
C ALA A 161 -6.22 17.75 -8.52
N GLN A 162 -5.58 16.61 -8.38
CA GLN A 162 -4.97 15.86 -9.47
C GLN A 162 -5.51 14.44 -9.48
N GLN A 163 -6.22 14.02 -10.53
CA GLN A 163 -6.75 12.65 -10.64
C GLN A 163 -5.98 11.86 -11.68
N TYR A 164 -5.43 10.71 -11.29
CA TYR A 164 -4.76 9.76 -12.17
C TYR A 164 -5.51 8.44 -12.15
N VAL A 165 -5.97 7.97 -13.31
CA VAL A 165 -7.00 6.93 -13.37
C VAL A 165 -6.60 5.82 -14.33
N ILE A 166 -6.87 4.57 -13.92
CA ILE A 166 -7.02 3.44 -14.85
C ILE A 166 -8.50 3.04 -14.84
N THR A 167 -9.15 3.05 -16.00
CA THR A 167 -10.58 2.78 -16.11
C THR A 167 -10.92 1.85 -17.28
N ILE A 168 -11.95 1.04 -17.09
CA ILE A 168 -12.51 0.11 -18.09
C ILE A 168 -13.92 0.59 -18.42
N ASP A 169 -14.15 0.94 -19.69
CA ASP A 169 -15.49 1.27 -20.17
C ASP A 169 -16.39 0.02 -20.30
N PRO A 170 -17.71 0.17 -20.50
CA PRO A 170 -18.62 -0.97 -20.62
C PRO A 170 -18.33 -1.88 -21.83
N GLN A 171 -17.53 -1.42 -22.79
CA GLN A 171 -17.10 -2.20 -23.96
C GLN A 171 -15.77 -2.95 -23.70
N GLY A 172 -15.16 -2.79 -22.52
CA GLY A 172 -13.92 -3.43 -22.13
C GLY A 172 -12.66 -2.69 -22.59
N ASN A 173 -12.78 -1.46 -23.08
CA ASN A 173 -11.60 -0.66 -23.40
C ASN A 173 -11.02 -0.10 -22.11
N LEU A 174 -9.74 -0.38 -21.89
CA LEU A 174 -8.97 0.13 -20.77
C LEU A 174 -8.28 1.43 -21.18
N TYR A 175 -8.46 2.48 -20.38
CA TYR A 175 -7.84 3.79 -20.57
C TYR A 175 -6.99 4.17 -19.37
N ALA A 176 -5.89 4.86 -19.66
CA ALA A 176 -5.25 5.77 -18.72
C ALA A 176 -5.95 7.12 -18.83
N ALA A 177 -6.16 7.80 -17.72
CA ALA A 177 -6.66 9.16 -17.75
C ALA A 177 -5.96 10.05 -16.71
N VAL A 178 -5.85 11.33 -17.08
CA VAL A 178 -5.47 12.42 -16.18
C VAL A 178 -6.60 13.44 -16.18
N ASP A 179 -7.05 13.82 -14.99
CA ASP A 179 -8.09 14.81 -14.78
C ASP A 179 -7.72 15.74 -13.62
N ASN A 180 -7.04 16.84 -13.94
CA ASN A 180 -6.53 17.80 -12.95
C ASN A 180 -7.39 19.05 -12.91
N TRP A 181 -7.48 19.69 -11.75
CA TRP A 181 -8.43 20.76 -11.46
C TRP A 181 -7.77 21.90 -10.69
N GLN A 182 -7.95 23.12 -11.18
CA GLN A 182 -7.47 24.29 -10.46
C GLN A 182 -8.25 24.55 -9.18
N ASN A 183 -9.54 24.27 -9.23
CA ASN A 183 -10.49 24.48 -8.15
C ASN A 183 -11.72 23.60 -8.40
N GLY A 184 -12.68 23.66 -7.48
CA GLY A 184 -13.92 22.87 -7.55
C GLY A 184 -14.81 23.04 -8.79
N SER A 185 -14.43 23.88 -9.75
CA SER A 185 -15.22 24.16 -10.95
C SER A 185 -14.41 24.30 -12.24
N THR A 186 -13.07 24.40 -12.15
CA THR A 186 -12.21 24.70 -13.31
C THR A 186 -11.24 23.55 -13.56
N GLN A 187 -11.52 22.76 -14.60
CA GLN A 187 -10.65 21.69 -15.06
C GLN A 187 -9.40 22.28 -15.73
N LEU A 188 -8.23 21.77 -15.38
CA LEU A 188 -6.92 22.20 -15.87
C LEU A 188 -6.41 21.28 -16.97
N ILE A 189 -6.44 19.97 -16.75
CA ILE A 189 -6.00 18.94 -17.68
C ILE A 189 -7.10 17.88 -17.74
N ASN A 190 -7.39 17.39 -18.94
CA ASN A 190 -8.31 16.28 -19.15
C ASN A 190 -7.89 15.51 -20.39
N ASP A 191 -7.30 14.35 -20.16
CA ASP A 191 -6.77 13.51 -21.23
C ASP A 191 -7.01 12.03 -20.94
N PHE A 192 -7.24 11.27 -22.00
CA PHE A 192 -7.54 9.85 -21.97
C PHE A 192 -6.77 9.15 -23.07
N ASP A 193 -5.87 8.25 -22.69
CA ASP A 193 -5.09 7.43 -23.60
C ASP A 193 -5.54 5.97 -23.54
N PRO A 194 -5.80 5.33 -24.70
CA PRO A 194 -6.11 3.91 -24.73
C PRO A 194 -4.88 3.09 -24.30
N ILE A 195 -5.08 2.11 -23.42
CA ILE A 195 -4.04 1.16 -23.02
C ILE A 195 -4.18 -0.14 -23.81
N THR A 196 -5.34 -0.80 -23.68
CA THR A 196 -5.66 -2.08 -24.31
C THR A 196 -7.16 -2.33 -24.26
N THR A 197 -7.63 -3.43 -24.83
CA THR A 197 -9.03 -3.88 -24.72
C THR A 197 -9.06 -5.27 -24.07
N LEU A 198 -9.84 -5.39 -23.00
CA LEU A 198 -10.12 -6.65 -22.32
C LEU A 198 -11.40 -7.27 -22.88
N SER A 199 -11.46 -8.60 -22.91
CA SER A 199 -12.69 -9.30 -23.27
C SER A 199 -13.75 -9.13 -22.17
N ASN A 200 -14.95 -8.64 -22.52
CA ASN A 200 -16.15 -8.56 -21.67
C ASN A 200 -16.08 -7.60 -20.46
N ALA A 201 -15.33 -6.50 -20.56
CA ALA A 201 -15.24 -5.50 -19.47
C ALA A 201 -14.92 -6.09 -18.08
N THR A 202 -14.21 -7.21 -18.07
CA THR A 202 -13.79 -7.95 -16.87
C THR A 202 -12.29 -7.80 -16.72
N LEU A 203 -11.83 -7.40 -15.54
CA LEU A 203 -10.42 -7.43 -15.19
C LEU A 203 -10.12 -8.78 -14.50
N PRO A 204 -9.35 -9.69 -15.12
CA PRO A 204 -9.19 -11.04 -14.60
C PRO A 204 -8.32 -11.11 -13.33
N ALA A 205 -8.57 -12.11 -12.49
CA ALA A 205 -7.68 -12.48 -11.40
C ALA A 205 -6.27 -12.80 -11.91
N GLY A 206 -5.28 -12.44 -11.11
CA GLY A 206 -3.86 -12.52 -11.44
C GLY A 206 -3.32 -11.30 -12.17
N TYR A 207 -4.18 -10.43 -12.73
CA TYR A 207 -3.71 -9.19 -13.35
C TYR A 207 -3.20 -8.21 -12.29
N SER A 208 -2.25 -7.38 -12.70
CA SER A 208 -1.80 -6.24 -11.90
C SER A 208 -1.80 -4.96 -12.73
N LEU A 209 -2.36 -3.90 -12.16
CA LEU A 209 -2.40 -2.55 -12.72
C LEU A 209 -1.46 -1.64 -11.94
N THR A 210 -0.72 -0.78 -12.63
CA THR A 210 0.17 0.18 -11.97
C THR A 210 -0.07 1.59 -12.48
N ILE A 211 -0.14 2.54 -11.55
CA ILE A 211 -0.06 3.99 -11.80
C ILE A 211 1.24 4.46 -11.13
N ALA A 212 2.17 5.05 -11.88
CA ALA A 212 3.42 5.59 -11.36
C ALA A 212 3.57 7.05 -11.79
N LEU A 213 3.56 7.95 -10.81
CA LEU A 213 3.69 9.39 -11.05
C LEU A 213 5.15 9.76 -11.29
N GLN A 214 5.35 10.73 -12.18
CA GLN A 214 6.66 11.27 -12.55
C GLN A 214 6.78 12.68 -12.01
N ASN A 215 7.94 13.02 -11.46
CA ASN A 215 8.18 14.32 -10.85
C ASN A 215 9.31 15.08 -11.57
N ASP A 216 9.21 16.41 -11.61
CA ASP A 216 10.36 17.28 -11.91
C ASP A 216 11.26 17.51 -10.68
N ALA A 217 12.31 18.32 -10.85
CA ALA A 217 13.24 18.67 -9.77
C ALA A 217 12.61 19.50 -8.62
N ASN A 218 11.45 20.11 -8.85
CA ASN A 218 10.66 20.83 -7.84
C ASN A 218 9.55 19.95 -7.25
N ALA A 219 9.57 18.65 -7.56
CA ALA A 219 8.56 17.67 -7.19
C ALA A 219 7.17 17.89 -7.82
N ASN A 220 7.02 18.76 -8.81
CA ASN A 220 5.76 18.88 -9.55
C ASN A 220 5.50 17.59 -10.32
N ILE A 221 4.25 17.15 -10.40
CA ILE A 221 3.90 16.01 -11.24
C ILE A 221 3.98 16.42 -12.70
N THR A 222 4.81 15.74 -13.48
CA THR A 222 4.99 15.99 -14.92
C THR A 222 4.33 14.95 -15.79
N GLY A 223 3.93 13.81 -15.23
CA GLY A 223 3.35 12.72 -15.98
C GLY A 223 2.95 11.55 -15.11
N ALA A 224 2.27 10.59 -15.73
CA ALA A 224 1.94 9.32 -15.11
C ALA A 224 2.17 8.19 -16.10
N ALA A 225 2.88 7.17 -15.66
CA ALA A 225 3.07 5.91 -16.38
C ALA A 225 2.05 4.88 -15.88
N TYR A 226 1.43 4.20 -16.83
CA TYR A 226 0.36 3.23 -16.59
C TYR A 226 0.76 1.90 -17.21
N SER A 227 0.61 0.81 -16.47
CA SER A 227 0.89 -0.53 -17.01
C SER A 227 -0.09 -1.57 -16.54
N VAL A 228 -0.27 -2.59 -17.39
CA VAL A 228 -1.07 -3.78 -17.12
C VAL A 228 -0.17 -4.98 -17.29
N THR A 229 -0.12 -5.83 -16.28
CA THR A 229 0.55 -7.13 -16.35
C THR A 229 -0.48 -8.24 -16.14
N ASP A 230 -0.29 -9.36 -16.82
CA ASP A 230 -1.16 -10.53 -16.68
C ASP A 230 -0.71 -11.43 -15.51
N GLY A 231 -1.48 -12.49 -15.24
CA GLY A 231 -1.19 -13.47 -14.20
C GLY A 231 0.11 -14.29 -14.37
N SER A 232 0.81 -14.15 -15.50
CA SER A 232 2.16 -14.71 -15.69
C SER A 232 3.27 -13.73 -15.29
N GLY A 233 2.92 -12.49 -14.97
CA GLY A 233 3.85 -11.38 -14.75
C GLY A 233 4.31 -10.69 -16.05
N SER A 234 3.69 -11.00 -17.19
CA SER A 234 4.04 -10.40 -18.47
C SER A 234 3.28 -9.08 -18.66
N THR A 235 3.97 -8.03 -19.11
CA THR A 235 3.32 -6.76 -19.49
C THR A 235 2.43 -6.96 -20.70
N VAL A 236 1.12 -6.77 -20.52
CA VAL A 236 0.11 -6.81 -21.58
C VAL A 236 0.15 -5.52 -22.39
N ALA A 237 0.22 -4.39 -21.69
CA ALA A 237 0.25 -3.06 -22.30
C ALA A 237 0.76 -2.03 -21.29
N SER A 238 1.24 -0.90 -21.81
CA SER A 238 1.62 0.26 -21.01
C SER A 238 1.47 1.53 -21.83
N THR A 239 1.16 2.64 -21.18
CA THR A 239 1.21 3.98 -21.77
C THR A 239 1.79 4.97 -20.76
N THR A 240 2.16 6.16 -21.20
CA THR A 240 2.62 7.25 -20.33
C THR A 240 2.03 8.55 -20.85
N ILE A 241 1.32 9.26 -19.98
CA ILE A 241 0.78 10.58 -20.27
C ILE A 241 1.80 11.59 -19.73
N ASP A 242 2.45 12.33 -20.62
CA ASP A 242 3.33 13.47 -20.30
C ASP A 242 2.49 14.75 -20.27
N LEU A 243 2.33 15.35 -19.10
CA LEU A 243 1.46 16.51 -18.90
C LEU A 243 1.94 17.72 -19.71
N LEU A 244 3.25 17.87 -19.90
CA LEU A 244 3.81 18.98 -20.68
C LEU A 244 3.60 18.83 -22.19
N SER A 245 3.15 17.65 -22.65
CA SER A 245 2.75 17.42 -24.04
C SER A 245 1.30 17.78 -24.34
N LEU A 246 0.50 18.06 -23.29
CA LEU A 246 -0.93 18.32 -23.38
C LEU A 246 -1.26 19.80 -23.54
N THR A 247 -2.56 20.08 -23.74
CA THR A 247 -3.12 21.44 -23.71
C THR A 247 -4.01 21.64 -22.49
N VAL A 248 -4.05 22.86 -21.97
CA VAL A 248 -4.99 23.26 -20.92
C VAL A 248 -6.42 22.97 -21.38
N ALA A 249 -7.19 22.29 -20.53
CA ALA A 249 -8.52 21.77 -20.83
C ALA A 249 -9.44 22.84 -21.43
N GLY A 250 -10.08 22.53 -22.55
CA GLY A 250 -10.97 23.44 -23.26
C GLY A 250 -10.28 24.58 -24.02
N THR A 251 -8.95 24.57 -24.13
CA THR A 251 -8.18 25.59 -24.85
C THR A 251 -7.21 24.96 -25.87
N THR A 252 -6.44 25.80 -26.56
CA THR A 252 -5.31 25.38 -27.40
C THR A 252 -3.96 25.73 -26.78
N ASN A 253 -3.94 26.25 -25.55
CA ASN A 253 -2.71 26.65 -24.89
C ASN A 253 -1.99 25.40 -24.37
N PRO A 254 -0.68 25.27 -24.57
CA PRO A 254 0.08 24.16 -24.00
C PRO A 254 0.07 24.23 -22.48
N VAL A 255 0.06 23.07 -21.84
CA VAL A 255 0.39 22.95 -20.41
C VAL A 255 1.86 23.33 -20.23
N THR A 256 2.14 24.10 -19.19
CA THR A 256 3.50 24.54 -18.84
C THR A 256 3.84 24.15 -17.42
N ALA A 257 5.11 24.27 -17.04
CA ALA A 257 5.53 24.03 -15.66
C ALA A 257 4.83 24.94 -14.62
N ALA A 258 4.26 26.07 -15.04
CA ALA A 258 3.48 26.94 -14.15
C ALA A 258 2.09 26.38 -13.84
N ASP A 259 1.61 25.42 -14.63
CA ASP A 259 0.33 24.75 -14.46
C ASP A 259 0.44 23.47 -13.62
N LEU A 260 1.65 23.06 -13.22
CA LEU A 260 1.89 21.81 -12.50
C LEU A 260 2.17 22.09 -11.02
N ALA A 261 1.83 21.12 -10.17
CA ALA A 261 2.07 21.22 -8.73
C ALA A 261 2.50 19.87 -8.12
N PRO A 262 3.20 19.87 -6.97
CA PRO A 262 3.44 18.65 -6.21
C PRO A 262 2.16 18.19 -5.51
N ILE A 263 2.00 16.88 -5.36
CA ILE A 263 0.96 16.30 -4.51
C ILE A 263 1.46 16.14 -3.06
N VAL A 264 0.57 16.30 -2.10
CA VAL A 264 0.87 16.24 -0.65
C VAL A 264 -0.01 15.25 0.12
N ALA A 265 -1.10 14.81 -0.51
CA ALA A 265 -2.02 13.81 0.00
C ALA A 265 -2.75 13.11 -1.16
N PHE A 266 -3.28 11.92 -0.94
CA PHE A 266 -4.12 11.23 -1.91
C PHE A 266 -5.04 10.19 -1.26
N GLN A 267 -6.05 9.76 -2.03
CA GLN A 267 -6.89 8.59 -1.80
C GLN A 267 -6.89 7.74 -3.08
N LEU A 268 -7.08 6.42 -2.97
CA LEU A 268 -7.37 5.57 -4.13
C LEU A 268 -8.76 4.96 -3.97
N ASP A 269 -9.61 5.19 -4.97
CA ASP A 269 -11.00 4.74 -4.95
C ASP A 269 -11.30 3.82 -6.16
N LEU A 270 -11.87 2.63 -5.89
CA LEU A 270 -12.47 1.74 -6.87
C LEU A 270 -13.95 2.10 -7.03
N VAL A 271 -14.27 2.75 -8.14
CA VAL A 271 -15.58 3.37 -8.40
C VAL A 271 -16.04 3.11 -9.85
N ASP A 272 -17.15 3.72 -10.26
CA ASP A 272 -17.59 3.73 -11.65
C ASP A 272 -16.52 4.26 -12.61
N TRP A 273 -16.63 3.87 -13.88
CA TRP A 273 -15.62 4.22 -14.88
C TRP A 273 -15.56 5.72 -15.17
N ALA A 274 -16.68 6.44 -15.14
CA ALA A 274 -16.70 7.86 -15.46
C ALA A 274 -18.05 8.54 -15.14
N ASN A 275 -18.10 9.85 -15.42
CA ASN A 275 -19.31 10.63 -15.58
C ASN A 275 -20.20 10.77 -14.34
N GLY A 276 -19.66 10.57 -13.14
CA GLY A 276 -20.39 10.58 -11.88
C GLY A 276 -21.31 9.38 -11.76
N GLY A 277 -21.00 8.30 -12.49
CA GLY A 277 -21.78 7.09 -12.55
C GLY A 277 -21.74 6.29 -11.25
N SER A 278 -22.49 5.19 -11.26
CA SER A 278 -22.49 4.23 -10.16
C SER A 278 -22.50 2.84 -10.76
N THR A 279 -21.42 2.10 -10.56
CA THR A 279 -21.31 0.71 -11.03
C THR A 279 -21.65 -0.26 -9.89
N THR A 280 -22.31 -1.36 -10.22
CA THR A 280 -22.46 -2.50 -9.31
C THR A 280 -21.47 -3.56 -9.70
N LEU A 281 -20.48 -3.79 -8.85
CA LEU A 281 -19.52 -4.87 -8.94
C LEU A 281 -20.19 -6.18 -8.51
N SER A 282 -20.30 -7.13 -9.43
CA SER A 282 -20.82 -8.48 -9.16
C SER A 282 -19.77 -9.40 -8.54
N SER A 283 -18.49 -9.09 -8.77
CA SER A 283 -17.31 -9.72 -8.17
C SER A 283 -16.15 -8.73 -8.18
N GLY A 284 -15.14 -8.98 -7.33
CA GLY A 284 -13.89 -8.24 -7.34
C GLY A 284 -13.23 -8.26 -5.97
N ALA A 285 -11.94 -8.59 -5.96
CA ALA A 285 -11.11 -8.51 -4.76
C ALA A 285 -9.65 -8.37 -5.17
N GLY A 286 -8.85 -7.82 -4.27
CA GLY A 286 -7.45 -7.61 -4.52
C GLY A 286 -6.73 -6.87 -3.41
N GLU A 287 -5.51 -6.47 -3.73
CA GLU A 287 -4.64 -5.70 -2.84
C GLU A 287 -4.13 -4.47 -3.59
N ILE A 288 -4.13 -3.34 -2.89
CA ILE A 288 -3.53 -2.09 -3.33
C ILE A 288 -2.22 -1.93 -2.56
N ILE A 289 -1.13 -1.73 -3.27
CA ILE A 289 0.20 -1.46 -2.72
C ILE A 289 0.57 -0.04 -3.09
N TYR A 290 0.76 0.80 -2.08
CA TYR A 290 1.23 2.16 -2.20
C TYR A 290 2.73 2.17 -1.91
N ASN A 291 3.52 2.83 -2.76
CA ASN A 291 4.95 3.01 -2.56
C ASN A 291 5.34 4.45 -2.92
N ALA A 292 6.15 5.10 -2.10
CA ALA A 292 6.71 6.42 -2.37
C ALA A 292 8.12 6.54 -1.80
N SER A 293 8.93 7.45 -2.34
CA SER A 293 10.24 7.78 -1.77
C SER A 293 10.13 8.61 -0.48
N SER A 294 9.00 9.29 -0.30
CA SER A 294 8.67 10.05 0.92
C SER A 294 7.89 9.18 1.91
N ASP A 295 8.13 9.35 3.21
CA ASP A 295 7.28 8.74 4.24
C ASP A 295 5.83 9.27 4.10
N LEU A 296 4.86 8.35 4.12
CA LEU A 296 3.42 8.61 4.11
C LEU A 296 2.84 8.30 5.49
N THR A 297 1.82 9.03 5.89
CA THR A 297 1.00 8.76 7.08
C THR A 297 -0.43 8.48 6.65
N VAL A 298 -1.05 7.49 7.28
CA VAL A 298 -2.47 7.15 7.07
C VAL A 298 -3.35 8.04 7.95
N GLY A 299 -4.36 8.68 7.38
CA GLY A 299 -5.32 9.54 8.06
C GLY A 299 -6.75 9.27 7.62
N ASN A 300 -7.70 9.58 8.49
CA ASN A 300 -9.13 9.34 8.26
C ASN A 300 -9.96 10.61 8.08
N THR A 301 -9.28 11.76 8.04
CA THR A 301 -9.81 13.08 7.73
C THR A 301 -8.83 13.78 6.80
N GLU A 302 -9.32 14.81 6.13
CA GLU A 302 -8.54 15.63 5.23
C GLU A 302 -7.32 16.24 5.97
N PRO A 303 -6.11 16.14 5.42
CA PRO A 303 -4.94 16.76 6.03
C PRO A 303 -5.04 18.29 6.03
N ALA A 304 -4.54 18.94 7.09
CA ALA A 304 -4.63 20.41 7.22
C ALA A 304 -3.81 21.21 6.18
N CYS A 305 -3.03 20.52 5.34
CA CYS A 305 -2.17 21.10 4.31
C CYS A 305 -2.81 21.20 2.92
N VAL A 306 -4.09 20.84 2.77
CA VAL A 306 -4.86 20.98 1.52
C VAL A 306 -5.95 22.05 1.67
N ASP A 307 -6.35 22.67 0.55
CA ASP A 307 -7.30 23.81 0.59
C ASP A 307 -8.76 23.40 0.81
N TRP A 308 -9.15 22.20 0.39
CA TRP A 308 -10.53 21.75 0.46
C TRP A 308 -10.65 20.24 0.52
N ASP A 309 -11.79 19.81 1.04
CA ASP A 309 -12.29 18.46 0.92
C ASP A 309 -12.94 18.29 -0.46
N TYR A 310 -12.40 17.38 -1.29
CA TYR A 310 -13.08 16.97 -2.52
C TYR A 310 -13.27 15.46 -2.55
N VAL A 311 -14.16 15.03 -3.44
CA VAL A 311 -14.41 13.62 -3.68
C VAL A 311 -14.56 13.36 -5.17
N THR A 312 -14.20 12.15 -5.60
CA THR A 312 -14.72 11.64 -6.86
C THR A 312 -16.24 11.41 -6.75
N VAL A 313 -16.98 11.86 -7.75
CA VAL A 313 -18.44 11.70 -7.80
C VAL A 313 -18.83 10.27 -8.18
N GLU A 314 -17.95 9.55 -8.89
CA GLU A 314 -18.18 8.16 -9.25
C GLU A 314 -18.28 7.25 -8.01
N THR A 315 -19.10 6.21 -8.06
CA THR A 315 -19.33 5.32 -6.90
C THR A 315 -19.42 3.84 -7.28
N ALA A 316 -19.14 2.95 -6.32
CA ALA A 316 -19.33 1.51 -6.45
C ALA A 316 -19.61 0.84 -5.10
N ASN A 317 -20.11 -0.40 -5.11
CA ASN A 317 -20.20 -1.26 -3.92
C ASN A 317 -18.85 -1.91 -3.55
N SER A 318 -17.73 -1.18 -3.72
CA SER A 318 -16.41 -1.60 -3.23
C SER A 318 -16.27 -1.34 -1.73
N ILE A 319 -15.43 -2.11 -1.06
CA ILE A 319 -15.09 -1.97 0.36
C ILE A 319 -13.58 -2.13 0.53
N TYR A 320 -12.98 -1.40 1.47
CA TYR A 320 -11.55 -1.45 1.77
C TYR A 320 -11.26 -1.97 3.18
N SER A 321 -10.13 -2.62 3.36
CA SER A 321 -9.65 -3.00 4.69
C SER A 321 -9.14 -1.78 5.46
N ALA A 322 -9.08 -1.92 6.78
CA ALA A 322 -8.36 -0.96 7.61
C ALA A 322 -6.86 -0.96 7.26
N MET A 323 -6.19 0.17 7.52
CA MET A 323 -4.76 0.36 7.27
C MET A 323 -4.03 0.64 8.60
N PRO A 324 -2.76 0.21 8.72
CA PRO A 324 -1.98 0.43 9.94
C PRO A 324 -1.73 1.93 10.16
N ALA A 325 -1.63 2.33 11.43
CA ALA A 325 -1.14 3.66 11.76
C ALA A 325 0.38 3.77 11.52
N GLY A 326 0.89 5.00 11.63
CA GLY A 326 2.31 5.29 11.61
C GLY A 326 2.81 5.77 10.25
N PRO A 327 4.06 6.28 10.20
CA PRO A 327 4.72 6.67 8.97
C PRO A 327 5.30 5.45 8.25
N GLY A 328 5.27 5.45 6.92
CA GLY A 328 5.90 4.41 6.11
C GLY A 328 6.02 4.81 4.65
N GLN A 329 7.00 4.23 3.95
CA GLN A 329 7.18 4.42 2.50
C GLN A 329 6.32 3.45 1.68
N MET A 330 5.83 2.39 2.33
CA MET A 330 5.01 1.35 1.71
C MET A 330 3.82 1.03 2.60
N PHE A 331 2.64 0.99 2.00
CA PHE A 331 1.41 0.52 2.63
C PHE A 331 0.69 -0.48 1.74
N THR A 332 -0.04 -1.41 2.34
CA THR A 332 -0.91 -2.34 1.63
C THR A 332 -2.32 -2.26 2.19
N GLN A 333 -3.30 -2.28 1.30
CA GLN A 333 -4.72 -2.26 1.66
C GLN A 333 -5.48 -3.26 0.78
N ALA A 334 -6.23 -4.17 1.39
CA ALA A 334 -7.09 -5.07 0.65
C ALA A 334 -8.38 -4.36 0.23
N PHE A 335 -8.94 -4.76 -0.90
CA PHE A 335 -10.28 -4.36 -1.33
C PHE A 335 -11.11 -5.57 -1.74
N ALA A 336 -12.43 -5.41 -1.65
CA ALA A 336 -13.40 -6.40 -2.10
C ALA A 336 -14.70 -5.73 -2.56
N THR A 337 -15.65 -6.52 -3.03
CA THR A 337 -17.04 -6.08 -3.22
C THR A 337 -17.88 -6.38 -1.98
N THR A 338 -18.92 -5.57 -1.76
CA THR A 338 -19.97 -5.81 -0.77
C THR A 338 -21.33 -5.89 -1.43
N ALA A 339 -22.38 -6.22 -0.68
CA ALA A 339 -23.74 -6.17 -1.20
C ALA A 339 -24.06 -4.74 -1.72
N PRO A 340 -24.81 -4.57 -2.83
CA PRO A 340 -25.07 -3.24 -3.41
C PRO A 340 -25.71 -2.25 -2.42
N SER A 341 -26.54 -2.75 -1.51
CA SER A 341 -27.15 -1.97 -0.42
C SER A 341 -26.14 -1.39 0.59
N GLY A 342 -24.89 -1.86 0.56
CA GLY A 342 -23.78 -1.41 1.39
C GLY A 342 -22.87 -0.38 0.71
N THR A 343 -23.29 0.23 -0.41
CA THR A 343 -22.50 1.28 -1.09
C THR A 343 -22.27 2.46 -0.14
N ILE A 344 -21.02 2.67 0.23
CA ILE A 344 -20.59 3.80 1.04
C ILE A 344 -20.50 5.04 0.14
N ARG A 345 -20.83 6.22 0.67
CA ARG A 345 -20.72 7.49 -0.07
C ARG A 345 -20.17 8.56 0.85
N LYS A 346 -18.96 9.05 0.57
CA LYS A 346 -18.46 10.27 1.18
C LYS A 346 -19.13 11.47 0.51
N ALA A 347 -19.64 12.38 1.33
CA ALA A 347 -20.05 13.70 0.88
C ALA A 347 -18.87 14.67 1.07
N ALA A 348 -18.66 15.55 0.10
CA ALA A 348 -17.67 16.62 0.17
C ALA A 348 -18.28 17.92 -0.36
N THR A 349 -17.63 19.05 -0.07
CA THR A 349 -18.05 20.36 -0.60
C THR A 349 -17.74 20.51 -2.08
N VAL A 350 -16.74 19.79 -2.56
CA VAL A 350 -16.32 19.75 -3.96
C VAL A 350 -16.45 18.33 -4.51
N GLY A 351 -17.09 18.18 -5.67
CA GLY A 351 -17.21 16.92 -6.37
C GLY A 351 -16.58 17.01 -7.75
N HIS A 352 -15.49 16.27 -7.97
CA HIS A 352 -14.87 16.15 -9.28
C HIS A 352 -15.37 14.89 -9.98
N LYS A 353 -15.75 15.08 -11.23
CA LYS A 353 -16.36 14.05 -12.07
C LYS A 353 -15.36 13.73 -13.16
N LEU A 354 -14.88 12.50 -13.20
CA LEU A 354 -14.03 12.04 -14.28
C LEU A 354 -14.81 12.12 -15.59
N THR A 355 -14.39 13.00 -16.49
CA THR A 355 -15.20 13.38 -17.64
C THR A 355 -14.50 13.06 -18.95
N PRO A 356 -14.86 11.96 -19.65
CA PRO A 356 -14.23 11.59 -20.90
C PRO A 356 -14.35 12.71 -21.95
N PRO A 357 -13.31 12.94 -22.76
CA PRO A 357 -13.35 13.94 -23.82
C PRO A 357 -14.46 13.63 -24.85
N PRO A 358 -15.00 14.65 -25.54
CA PRO A 358 -16.17 14.49 -26.43
C PRO A 358 -16.07 13.37 -27.48
N GLY A 359 -14.86 13.01 -27.93
CA GLY A 359 -14.62 11.92 -28.89
C GLY A 359 -14.82 10.51 -28.33
N LEU A 360 -14.68 10.31 -27.01
CA LEU A 360 -14.91 9.02 -26.33
C LEU A 360 -16.37 8.84 -25.88
N ARG A 361 -17.13 9.93 -25.75
CA ARG A 361 -18.55 9.90 -25.34
C ARG A 361 -19.49 9.22 -26.34
N GLY A 362 -19.04 8.99 -27.58
CA GLY A 362 -19.84 8.43 -28.68
C GLY A 362 -20.07 6.91 -28.63
N ARG A 363 -19.50 6.18 -27.66
CA ARG A 363 -19.64 4.73 -27.51
C ARG A 363 -20.38 4.27 -26.25
N ALA A 364 -20.69 5.20 -25.35
CA ALA A 364 -21.49 4.96 -24.16
C ALA A 364 -22.97 5.29 -24.44
N ARG A 365 -23.69 4.35 -25.06
CA ARG A 365 -25.16 4.28 -25.06
C ARG A 365 -25.64 2.85 -25.02
#